data_AF-A0A7V3CZP1-F1
#
_entry.id   AF-A0A7V3CZP1-F1
#
_cell.length_a   1.000
_cell.length_b   1.000
_cell.length_c   1.000
_cell.angle_alpha   90.00
_cell.angle_beta   90.00
_cell.angle_gamma   90.00
#
_symmetry.space_group_name_H-M   'P 1'
#
loop_
_entity.id
_entity.type
_entity.pdbx_description
1 polymer ?
#
loop_
_entity_poly.entity_id
_entity_poly.type
_entity_poly.pdbx_seq_one_letter_code
_entity_poly.pdbx_strand_id
1 'polypeptide(L)'
;MEKIIFYEIKETLEGKGLFAVCDVPAGQKITQYSGSIVAYEEIPAHWINHCMWMETDRWMIIESDGRYINHSCSPNCEVVEGNYAVTTRDVKKGEQFTIIYNRLRPQDYYDYEKNPEAYQWDPRWTFECHCGSPECQGVINKYKVIGNVGPVNFVPETDTTYDSLNKTCIVQNSVTGRSVIAKCDIQKDEMFLKCPVLVFPEDQWPLIEQTALFHYCFAWGEDGKLTGLIIGTGSFFNHSYTPNAIYKKNYPGHYMEFFAYTDIKKNQEIFINYNCDPDDLSPVWF
;
A
#
# COMPACT_ATOMS: atom_id res chain seq x y z
N MET A 1 13.35 -22.16 22.68
CA MET A 1 13.47 -20.69 22.81
C MET A 1 12.26 -20.22 23.59
N GLU A 2 12.46 -19.54 24.71
CA GLU A 2 11.37 -18.97 25.49
C GLU A 2 10.64 -17.93 24.64
N LYS A 3 9.31 -18.07 24.56
CA LYS A 3 8.45 -17.11 23.85
C LYS A 3 8.51 -15.81 24.65
N ILE A 4 9.12 -14.76 24.09
CA ILE A 4 9.10 -13.43 24.71
C ILE A 4 7.65 -12.94 24.67
N ILE A 5 7.05 -12.75 25.85
CA ILE A 5 5.68 -12.26 25.98
C ILE A 5 5.75 -10.75 26.22
N PHE A 6 5.22 -9.97 25.28
CA PHE A 6 5.21 -8.49 25.35
C PHE A 6 3.98 -7.92 26.03
N TYR A 7 3.02 -8.75 26.45
CA TYR A 7 1.72 -8.31 26.89
C TYR A 7 1.23 -8.98 28.19
N GLU A 8 0.26 -8.32 28.81
CA GLU A 8 -0.61 -8.86 29.85
C GLU A 8 -2.08 -8.68 29.45
N ILE A 9 -2.95 -9.58 29.92
CA ILE A 9 -4.39 -9.48 29.70
C ILE A 9 -5.01 -8.73 30.89
N LYS A 10 -5.80 -7.68 30.61
CA LYS A 10 -6.56 -6.93 31.62
C LYS A 10 -8.03 -6.84 31.25
N GLU A 11 -8.87 -6.63 32.27
CA GLU A 11 -10.28 -6.26 32.07
C GLU A 11 -10.37 -4.79 31.61
N THR A 12 -11.30 -4.52 30.69
CA THR A 12 -11.62 -3.21 30.13
C THR A 12 -13.14 -3.04 30.08
N LEU A 13 -13.63 -1.86 29.68
CA LEU A 13 -15.08 -1.65 29.50
C LEU A 13 -15.65 -2.55 28.39
N GLU A 14 -14.82 -2.91 27.42
CA GLU A 14 -15.13 -3.73 26.25
C GLU A 14 -14.92 -5.24 26.49
N GLY A 15 -14.60 -5.64 27.73
CA GLY A 15 -14.30 -7.02 28.09
C GLY A 15 -12.84 -7.19 28.47
N LYS A 16 -12.06 -7.90 27.67
CA LYS A 16 -10.62 -8.13 27.92
C LYS A 16 -9.76 -7.46 26.86
N GLY A 17 -8.56 -7.03 27.26
CA GLY A 17 -7.61 -6.34 26.40
C GLY A 17 -6.17 -6.85 26.58
N LEU A 18 -5.38 -6.84 25.51
CA LEU A 18 -3.92 -7.03 25.59
C LEU A 18 -3.20 -5.69 25.79
N PHE A 19 -2.38 -5.58 26.84
CA PHE A 19 -1.63 -4.37 27.19
C PHE A 19 -0.14 -4.63 27.20
N ALA A 20 0.66 -3.69 26.68
CA ALA A 20 2.11 -3.78 26.64
C ALA A 20 2.70 -3.76 28.06
N VAL A 21 3.54 -4.73 28.42
CA VAL A 21 4.24 -4.76 29.73
C VAL A 21 5.56 -3.99 29.73
N CYS A 22 6.05 -3.62 28.54
CA CYS A 22 7.24 -2.83 28.28
C CYS A 22 7.03 -1.96 27.03
N ASP A 23 7.97 -1.05 26.75
CA ASP A 23 7.99 -0.37 25.45
C ASP A 23 8.31 -1.39 24.35
N VAL A 24 7.48 -1.43 23.32
CA VAL A 24 7.58 -2.37 22.20
C VAL A 24 7.82 -1.58 20.91
N PRO A 25 8.95 -1.79 20.21
CA PRO A 25 9.21 -1.13 18.94
C PRO A 25 8.18 -1.46 17.85
N ALA A 26 8.13 -0.66 16.79
CA ALA A 26 7.48 -1.04 15.54
C ALA A 26 8.02 -2.37 14.96
N GLY A 27 7.19 -3.10 14.22
CA GLY A 27 7.55 -4.36 13.53
C GLY A 27 7.62 -5.60 14.42
N GLN A 28 7.15 -5.54 15.67
CA GLN A 28 7.21 -6.66 16.60
C GLN A 28 5.97 -7.56 16.51
N LYS A 29 6.19 -8.87 16.39
CA LYS A 29 5.14 -9.89 16.48
C LYS A 29 4.68 -10.04 17.92
N ILE A 30 3.45 -9.66 18.20
CA ILE A 30 2.86 -9.70 19.55
C ILE A 30 2.28 -11.07 19.85
N THR A 31 1.40 -11.54 18.97
CA THR A 31 0.77 -12.85 19.09
C THR A 31 0.33 -13.36 17.73
N GLN A 32 0.18 -14.68 17.61
CA GLN A 32 -0.40 -15.32 16.45
C GLN A 32 -1.88 -15.60 16.75
N TYR A 33 -2.76 -15.32 15.79
CA TYR A 33 -4.12 -15.84 15.81
C TYR A 33 -4.08 -17.31 15.41
N SER A 34 -4.57 -18.16 16.31
CA SER A 34 -4.66 -19.60 16.08
C SER A 34 -5.90 -20.18 16.73
N GLY A 35 -6.45 -21.23 16.12
CA GLY A 35 -7.51 -22.07 16.66
C GLY A 35 -8.16 -22.90 15.55
N SER A 36 -9.38 -23.37 15.79
CA SER A 36 -10.10 -24.27 14.89
C SER A 36 -10.55 -23.58 13.60
N ILE A 37 -10.37 -24.22 12.44
CA ILE A 37 -10.86 -23.73 11.14
C ILE A 37 -12.13 -24.48 10.76
N VAL A 38 -13.24 -23.75 10.60
CA VAL A 38 -14.59 -24.30 10.37
C VAL A 38 -15.32 -23.54 9.27
N ALA A 39 -16.43 -24.08 8.77
CA ALA A 39 -17.37 -23.32 7.95
C ALA A 39 -18.09 -22.28 8.83
N TYR A 40 -18.65 -21.23 8.21
CA TYR A 40 -19.30 -20.14 8.96
C TYR A 40 -20.48 -20.63 9.81
N GLU A 41 -21.28 -21.54 9.26
CA GLU A 41 -22.49 -22.10 9.90
C GLU A 41 -22.16 -22.99 11.10
N GLU A 42 -20.90 -23.44 11.19
CA GLU A 42 -20.40 -24.30 12.26
C GLU A 42 -19.84 -23.49 13.44
N ILE A 43 -19.69 -22.17 13.32
CA ILE A 43 -19.19 -21.31 14.40
C ILE A 43 -20.23 -21.25 15.53
N PRO A 44 -19.91 -21.68 16.76
CA PRO A 44 -20.83 -21.56 17.87
C PRO A 44 -21.15 -20.09 18.15
N ALA A 45 -22.41 -19.78 18.50
CA ALA A 45 -22.87 -18.39 18.64
C ALA A 45 -22.02 -17.51 19.59
N HIS A 46 -21.44 -18.10 20.64
CA HIS A 46 -20.58 -17.38 21.60
C HIS A 46 -19.17 -17.11 21.09
N TRP A 47 -18.74 -17.76 19.99
CA TRP A 47 -17.46 -17.54 19.32
C TRP A 47 -17.54 -16.58 18.14
N ILE A 48 -18.74 -16.13 17.76
CA ILE A 48 -18.92 -15.33 16.54
C ILE A 48 -18.14 -14.01 16.57
N ASN A 49 -17.94 -13.40 17.74
CA ASN A 49 -17.15 -12.17 17.89
C ASN A 49 -15.64 -12.42 18.07
N HIS A 50 -15.24 -13.69 17.98
CA HIS A 50 -13.87 -14.17 18.17
C HIS A 50 -13.48 -15.10 17.03
N CYS A 51 -13.97 -14.82 15.82
CA CYS A 51 -13.55 -15.51 14.61
C CYS A 51 -12.97 -14.53 13.59
N MET A 52 -12.10 -15.04 12.72
CA MET A 52 -11.55 -14.30 11.58
C MET A 52 -11.78 -15.07 10.29
N TRP A 53 -12.11 -14.34 9.23
CA TRP A 53 -12.23 -14.90 7.90
C TRP A 53 -10.86 -15.39 7.40
N MET A 54 -10.87 -16.51 6.71
CA MET A 54 -9.74 -17.17 6.07
C MET A 54 -10.05 -17.36 4.59
N GLU A 55 -9.09 -17.87 3.81
CA GLU A 55 -9.32 -18.17 2.40
C GLU A 55 -10.41 -19.25 2.20
N THR A 56 -11.09 -19.23 1.04
CA THR A 56 -12.05 -20.27 0.59
C THR A 56 -13.24 -20.49 1.52
N ASP A 57 -13.92 -19.42 1.95
CA ASP A 57 -15.14 -19.46 2.78
C ASP A 57 -14.96 -20.16 4.15
N ARG A 58 -13.72 -20.21 4.65
CA ARG A 58 -13.41 -20.77 5.96
C ARG A 58 -13.21 -19.67 6.99
N TRP A 59 -13.45 -20.01 8.24
CA TRP A 59 -13.29 -19.11 9.39
C TRP A 59 -12.45 -19.78 10.46
N MET A 60 -11.51 -19.02 11.03
CA MET A 60 -10.76 -19.45 12.21
C MET A 60 -11.45 -18.94 13.46
N ILE A 61 -11.85 -19.85 14.35
CA ILE A 61 -12.21 -19.53 15.74
C ILE A 61 -10.91 -19.25 16.48
N ILE A 62 -10.76 -18.05 17.05
CA ILE A 62 -9.52 -17.57 17.65
C ILE A 62 -9.44 -18.06 19.10
N GLU A 63 -8.78 -19.20 19.31
CA GLU A 63 -8.56 -19.80 20.64
C GLU A 63 -7.29 -19.27 21.32
N SER A 64 -6.41 -18.63 20.57
CA SER A 64 -5.24 -17.90 21.09
C SER A 64 -5.62 -16.62 21.85
N ASP A 65 -4.68 -16.07 22.62
CA ASP A 65 -4.83 -14.77 23.30
C ASP A 65 -5.04 -13.59 22.33
N GLY A 66 -4.80 -13.77 21.02
CA GLY A 66 -5.12 -12.78 20.00
C GLY A 66 -6.59 -12.34 20.01
N ARG A 67 -7.51 -13.18 20.52
CA ARG A 67 -8.94 -12.83 20.67
C ARG A 67 -9.19 -11.64 21.60
N TYR A 68 -8.20 -11.24 22.41
CA TYR A 68 -8.27 -10.13 23.35
C TYR A 68 -7.65 -8.83 22.80
N ILE A 69 -7.23 -8.79 21.53
CA ILE A 69 -6.78 -7.55 20.88
C ILE A 69 -8.02 -6.80 20.44
N ASN A 70 -8.31 -5.66 21.07
CA ASN A 70 -9.51 -4.87 20.80
C ASN A 70 -9.41 -4.04 19.51
N HIS A 71 -10.57 -3.53 19.08
CA HIS A 71 -10.66 -2.60 17.96
C HIS A 71 -10.16 -1.19 18.32
N SER A 72 -9.44 -0.56 17.38
CA SER A 72 -9.29 0.90 17.31
C SER A 72 -9.46 1.38 15.87
N CYS A 73 -10.08 2.55 15.70
CA CYS A 73 -10.13 3.24 14.40
C CYS A 73 -8.77 3.81 13.97
N SER A 74 -7.85 3.99 14.93
CA SER A 74 -6.43 4.31 14.69
C SER A 74 -5.57 3.28 15.44
N PRO A 75 -5.43 2.06 14.89
CA PRO A 75 -4.79 0.95 15.58
C PRO A 75 -3.27 1.11 15.63
N ASN A 76 -2.64 0.41 16.56
CA ASN A 76 -1.17 0.32 16.66
C ASN A 76 -0.62 -1.03 16.21
N CYS A 77 -1.49 -1.96 15.79
CA CYS A 77 -1.13 -3.23 15.19
C CYS A 77 -1.88 -3.48 13.88
N GLU A 78 -1.32 -4.33 13.05
CA GLU A 78 -1.98 -4.92 11.89
C GLU A 78 -1.85 -6.44 11.88
N VAL A 79 -2.70 -7.11 11.10
CA VAL A 79 -2.64 -8.55 10.89
C VAL A 79 -1.87 -8.82 9.60
N VAL A 80 -0.73 -9.51 9.71
CA VAL A 80 0.15 -9.86 8.58
C VAL A 80 0.09 -11.35 8.25
N GLU A 81 0.79 -11.74 7.19
CA GLU A 81 0.93 -13.13 6.75
C GLU A 81 1.34 -14.07 7.91
N GLY A 82 0.74 -15.26 7.93
CA GLY A 82 0.87 -16.22 9.03
C GLY A 82 -0.03 -15.90 10.23
N ASN A 83 -0.97 -14.97 10.08
CA ASN A 83 -1.94 -14.53 11.09
C ASN A 83 -1.27 -13.98 12.35
N TYR A 84 -0.28 -13.10 12.18
CA TYR A 84 0.36 -12.42 13.30
C TYR A 84 -0.19 -11.01 13.49
N ALA A 85 -0.46 -10.64 14.74
CA ALA A 85 -0.57 -9.23 15.12
C ALA A 85 0.85 -8.63 15.22
N VAL A 86 1.14 -7.63 14.40
CA VAL A 86 2.44 -6.94 14.36
C VAL A 86 2.26 -5.46 14.63
N THR A 87 3.12 -4.86 15.43
CA THR A 87 3.08 -3.42 15.73
C THR A 87 3.44 -2.59 14.49
N THR A 88 2.66 -1.55 14.21
CA THR A 88 2.89 -0.61 13.08
C THR A 88 3.62 0.65 13.49
N ARG A 89 3.75 0.88 14.80
CA ARG A 89 4.51 1.95 15.45
C ARG A 89 5.06 1.46 16.78
N ASP A 90 5.90 2.27 17.42
CA ASP A 90 6.27 2.04 18.82
C ASP A 90 5.03 2.10 19.72
N VAL A 91 4.91 1.14 20.64
CA VAL A 91 3.83 1.01 21.64
C VAL A 91 4.45 1.15 23.03
N LYS A 92 4.01 2.14 23.81
CA LYS A 92 4.54 2.36 25.16
C LYS A 92 4.02 1.34 26.16
N LYS A 93 4.81 1.09 27.20
CA LYS A 93 4.37 0.30 28.35
C LYS A 93 3.02 0.82 28.86
N GLY A 94 2.06 -0.08 29.01
CA GLY A 94 0.70 0.20 29.47
C GLY A 94 -0.28 0.61 28.38
N GLU A 95 0.16 0.83 27.13
CA GLU A 95 -0.76 0.99 26.00
C GLU A 95 -1.42 -0.35 25.63
N GLN A 96 -2.65 -0.29 25.13
CA GLN A 96 -3.36 -1.46 24.63
C GLN A 96 -2.93 -1.77 23.19
N PHE A 97 -2.70 -3.03 22.85
CA PHE A 97 -2.57 -3.47 21.46
C PHE A 97 -3.96 -3.50 20.81
N THR A 98 -4.08 -2.85 19.67
CA THR A 98 -5.36 -2.73 18.94
C THR A 98 -5.18 -2.97 17.46
N ILE A 99 -6.20 -3.56 16.83
CA ILE A 99 -6.29 -3.74 15.37
C ILE A 99 -7.58 -3.10 14.85
N ILE A 100 -7.76 -3.11 13.54
CA ILE A 100 -9.03 -2.71 12.93
C ILE A 100 -9.82 -3.96 12.48
N TYR A 101 -11.01 -4.15 13.04
CA TYR A 101 -11.81 -5.37 12.81
C TYR A 101 -12.51 -5.38 11.46
N ASN A 102 -13.02 -4.22 11.03
CA ASN A 102 -13.88 -4.13 9.87
C ASN A 102 -13.13 -3.79 8.59
N ARG A 103 -11.83 -4.07 8.49
CA ARG A 103 -11.01 -3.76 7.32
C ARG A 103 -11.15 -4.83 6.23
N LEU A 104 -11.53 -4.41 5.03
CA LEU A 104 -11.28 -5.19 3.81
C LEU A 104 -9.90 -4.85 3.26
N ARG A 105 -9.15 -5.87 2.82
CA ARG A 105 -7.92 -5.63 2.05
C ARG A 105 -8.30 -5.13 0.65
N PRO A 106 -7.42 -4.39 -0.04
CA PRO A 106 -7.72 -3.89 -1.38
C PRO A 106 -8.13 -4.97 -2.39
N GLN A 107 -7.53 -6.16 -2.34
CA GLN A 107 -7.94 -7.27 -3.21
C GLN A 107 -9.36 -7.75 -2.89
N ASP A 108 -9.70 -7.87 -1.60
CA ASP A 108 -11.05 -8.26 -1.17
C ASP A 108 -12.09 -7.19 -1.51
N TYR A 109 -11.68 -5.93 -1.69
CA TYR A 109 -12.57 -4.85 -2.12
C TYR A 109 -13.04 -5.03 -3.57
N TYR A 110 -12.14 -5.40 -4.49
CA TYR A 110 -12.53 -5.67 -5.89
C TYR A 110 -13.53 -6.82 -6.00
N ASP A 111 -13.37 -7.84 -5.16
CA ASP A 111 -14.29 -8.96 -5.08
C ASP A 111 -15.61 -8.56 -4.38
N TYR A 112 -15.54 -7.70 -3.36
CA TYR A 112 -16.70 -7.08 -2.70
C TYR A 112 -17.56 -6.26 -3.67
N GLU A 113 -16.95 -5.43 -4.52
CA GLU A 113 -17.71 -4.63 -5.51
C GLU A 113 -18.43 -5.51 -6.53
N LYS A 114 -17.81 -6.62 -6.94
CA LYS A 114 -18.38 -7.56 -7.91
C LYS A 114 -19.42 -8.50 -7.30
N ASN A 115 -19.28 -8.81 -6.01
CA ASN A 115 -20.16 -9.73 -5.29
C ASN A 115 -20.32 -9.32 -3.82
N PRO A 116 -21.07 -8.24 -3.52
CA PRO A 116 -21.24 -7.77 -2.14
C PRO A 116 -21.95 -8.79 -1.25
N GLU A 117 -22.73 -9.70 -1.85
CA GLU A 117 -23.43 -10.76 -1.12
C GLU A 117 -22.50 -11.87 -0.61
N ALA A 118 -21.28 -11.97 -1.15
CA ALA A 118 -20.24 -12.86 -0.61
C ALA A 118 -19.57 -12.31 0.65
N TYR A 119 -19.72 -11.01 0.94
CA TYR A 119 -19.09 -10.32 2.06
C TYR A 119 -20.13 -9.86 3.09
N GLN A 120 -20.87 -10.82 3.62
CA GLN A 120 -21.94 -10.53 4.56
C GLN A 120 -21.37 -10.07 5.90
N TRP A 121 -21.87 -8.92 6.38
CA TRP A 121 -21.62 -8.46 7.74
C TRP A 121 -22.61 -9.13 8.69
N ASP A 122 -22.13 -9.91 9.65
CA ASP A 122 -23.01 -10.43 10.69
C ASP A 122 -23.43 -9.31 11.63
N PRO A 123 -24.75 -9.09 11.85
CA PRO A 123 -25.21 -8.06 12.77
C PRO A 123 -24.62 -8.16 14.18
N ARG A 124 -24.20 -9.35 14.63
CA ARG A 124 -23.58 -9.58 15.95
C ARG A 124 -22.19 -8.98 16.08
N TRP A 125 -21.51 -8.68 14.97
CA TRP A 125 -20.26 -7.91 14.96
C TRP A 125 -20.48 -6.40 15.15
N THR A 126 -21.73 -5.95 15.27
CA THR A 126 -22.04 -4.53 15.44
C THR A 126 -21.82 -4.06 16.88
N PHE A 127 -21.06 -2.99 17.07
CA PHE A 127 -20.84 -2.39 18.40
C PHE A 127 -20.57 -0.88 18.34
N GLU A 128 -20.83 -0.19 19.45
CA GLU A 128 -20.42 1.21 19.67
C GLU A 128 -18.92 1.27 19.98
N CYS A 129 -18.19 2.10 19.23
CA CYS A 129 -16.74 2.22 19.32
C CYS A 129 -16.33 3.30 20.31
N HIS A 130 -15.62 2.90 21.36
CA HIS A 130 -15.08 3.78 22.40
C HIS A 130 -13.55 3.93 22.34
N CYS A 131 -12.94 3.72 21.16
CA CYS A 131 -11.47 3.67 21.02
C CYS A 131 -10.72 4.99 21.32
N GLY A 132 -11.43 6.11 21.47
CA GLY A 132 -10.84 7.42 21.79
C GLY A 132 -10.05 8.08 20.65
N SER A 133 -9.96 7.48 19.47
CA SER A 133 -9.34 8.10 18.29
C SER A 133 -10.10 9.37 17.86
N PRO A 134 -9.41 10.45 17.44
CA PRO A 134 -10.08 11.61 16.84
C PRO A 134 -10.83 11.27 15.54
N GLU A 135 -10.42 10.20 14.85
CA GLU A 135 -11.04 9.67 13.63
C GLU A 135 -11.97 8.46 13.93
N CYS A 136 -12.55 8.42 15.13
CA CYS A 136 -13.42 7.31 15.53
C CYS A 136 -14.67 7.24 14.65
N GLN A 137 -15.03 6.03 14.21
CA GLN A 137 -16.23 5.77 13.41
C GLN A 137 -17.53 5.88 14.21
N GLY A 138 -17.45 5.92 15.55
CA GLY A 138 -18.60 5.92 16.45
C GLY A 138 -19.29 4.55 16.55
N VAL A 139 -19.68 3.96 15.42
CA VAL A 139 -20.29 2.62 15.35
C VAL A 139 -19.59 1.78 14.30
N ILE A 140 -19.22 0.55 14.66
CA ILE A 140 -18.71 -0.46 13.73
C ILE A 140 -19.87 -1.36 13.36
N ASN A 141 -20.37 -1.29 12.13
CA ASN A 141 -21.56 -2.03 11.69
C ASN A 141 -21.52 -2.52 10.24
N LYS A 142 -20.37 -2.38 9.59
CA LYS A 142 -20.12 -2.82 8.22
C LYS A 142 -18.64 -2.89 7.97
N TYR A 143 -18.26 -3.66 6.96
CA TYR A 143 -16.93 -3.58 6.40
C TYR A 143 -16.66 -2.16 5.89
N LYS A 144 -15.47 -1.68 6.20
CA LYS A 144 -14.90 -0.45 5.68
C LYS A 144 -13.62 -0.84 4.97
N VAL A 145 -13.40 -0.22 3.83
CA VAL A 145 -12.10 -0.30 3.22
C VAL A 145 -11.19 0.69 3.93
N ILE A 146 -10.17 0.17 4.61
CA ILE A 146 -9.17 0.97 5.29
C ILE A 146 -7.86 0.79 4.55
N GLY A 147 -7.25 1.92 4.20
CA GLY A 147 -6.40 2.03 3.03
C GLY A 147 -7.19 2.77 1.95
N ASN A 148 -6.52 3.69 1.27
CA ASN A 148 -7.11 4.49 0.22
C ASN A 148 -7.75 3.59 -0.86
N VAL A 149 -9.08 3.53 -0.87
CA VAL A 149 -9.87 3.24 -2.07
C VAL A 149 -10.56 4.50 -2.62
N GLY A 150 -10.19 5.66 -2.09
CA GLY A 150 -9.94 6.82 -2.96
C GLY A 150 -8.55 6.68 -3.59
N PRO A 151 -8.12 7.59 -4.49
CA PRO A 151 -6.78 7.52 -5.09
C PRO A 151 -5.74 7.33 -3.97
N VAL A 152 -4.82 6.40 -4.20
CA VAL A 152 -3.78 5.99 -3.26
C VAL A 152 -3.08 7.24 -2.69
N ASN A 153 -3.44 7.70 -1.49
CA ASN A 153 -2.59 8.62 -0.75
C ASN A 153 -1.35 7.83 -0.36
N PHE A 154 -0.36 7.96 -1.24
CA PHE A 154 1.01 7.56 -1.06
C PHE A 154 1.50 8.12 0.28
N VAL A 155 1.53 7.30 1.32
CA VAL A 155 2.44 7.51 2.42
C VAL A 155 3.70 6.78 1.97
N PRO A 156 4.77 7.50 1.57
CA PRO A 156 6.02 6.84 1.27
C PRO A 156 6.40 6.03 2.49
N GLU A 157 6.57 4.71 2.35
CA GLU A 157 7.45 4.00 3.26
C GLU A 157 8.75 4.81 3.28
N THR A 158 9.19 5.21 4.46
CA THR A 158 10.37 6.05 4.65
C THR A 158 11.64 5.23 4.39
N ASP A 159 11.75 4.68 3.19
CA ASP A 159 13.03 4.39 2.59
C ASP A 159 13.55 5.75 2.09
N THR A 160 14.34 6.41 2.92
CA THR A 160 14.98 7.72 2.65
C THR A 160 15.90 7.75 1.43
N THR A 161 15.93 6.69 0.62
CA THR A 161 16.71 6.57 -0.61
C THR A 161 16.12 7.34 -1.80
N TYR A 162 14.81 7.63 -1.81
CA TYR A 162 14.15 8.35 -2.92
C TYR A 162 14.71 9.77 -3.16
N ASP A 163 15.20 10.45 -2.13
CA ASP A 163 15.70 11.84 -2.25
C ASP A 163 17.20 11.92 -2.57
N SER A 164 17.93 10.82 -2.41
CA SER A 164 19.39 10.82 -2.62
C SER A 164 19.79 10.80 -4.11
N LEU A 165 18.90 10.27 -4.98
CA LEU A 165 19.10 10.16 -6.43
C LEU A 165 18.57 11.36 -7.23
N ASN A 166 17.77 12.26 -6.63
CA ASN A 166 17.35 13.53 -7.26
C ASN A 166 18.52 14.53 -7.49
N LYS A 167 19.77 14.15 -7.20
CA LYS A 167 20.96 14.97 -7.43
C LYS A 167 21.50 14.89 -8.86
N THR A 168 21.13 13.87 -9.64
CA THR A 168 21.71 13.55 -10.95
C THR A 168 21.07 14.30 -12.11
N CYS A 169 19.80 14.73 -12.00
CA CYS A 169 19.08 15.43 -13.06
C CYS A 169 18.25 16.62 -12.55
N ILE A 170 17.87 17.53 -13.46
CA ILE A 170 17.03 18.70 -13.18
C ILE A 170 15.99 18.90 -14.29
N VAL A 171 14.78 19.30 -13.92
CA VAL A 171 13.75 19.74 -14.87
C VAL A 171 13.96 21.21 -15.19
N GLN A 172 14.06 21.54 -16.47
CA GLN A 172 14.19 22.92 -16.96
C GLN A 172 13.11 23.20 -18.01
N ASN A 173 12.72 24.47 -18.14
CA ASN A 173 11.87 24.90 -19.25
C ASN A 173 12.67 24.87 -20.55
N SER A 174 12.04 24.41 -21.62
CA SER A 174 12.60 24.33 -22.97
C SER A 174 11.57 24.80 -24.00
N VAL A 175 11.98 24.87 -25.28
CA VAL A 175 11.09 25.28 -26.38
C VAL A 175 9.91 24.32 -26.55
N THR A 176 10.10 23.04 -26.24
CA THR A 176 9.10 21.98 -26.32
C THR A 176 8.33 21.78 -25.01
N GLY A 177 8.53 22.66 -24.02
CA GLY A 177 7.86 22.60 -22.72
C GLY A 177 8.86 22.42 -21.59
N ARG A 178 9.05 21.19 -21.13
CA ARG A 178 9.98 20.84 -20.06
C ARG A 178 10.95 19.76 -20.54
N SER A 179 12.18 19.83 -20.07
CA SER A 179 13.26 18.91 -20.42
C SER A 179 13.98 18.46 -19.15
N VAL A 180 14.37 17.19 -19.11
CA VAL A 180 15.20 16.64 -18.02
C VAL A 180 16.65 16.68 -18.44
N ILE A 181 17.47 17.42 -17.69
CA ILE A 181 18.88 17.67 -17.99
C ILE A 181 19.77 16.99 -16.95
N ALA A 182 20.82 16.29 -17.39
CA ALA A 182 21.82 15.70 -16.50
C ALA A 182 22.66 16.78 -15.79
N LYS A 183 22.83 16.67 -14.47
CA LYS A 183 23.63 17.57 -13.63
C LYS A 183 25.09 17.14 -13.50
N CYS A 184 25.39 15.89 -13.82
CA CYS A 184 26.71 15.27 -13.87
C CYS A 184 26.78 14.29 -15.04
N ASP A 185 27.96 13.73 -15.29
CA ASP A 185 28.10 12.58 -16.19
C ASP A 185 27.43 11.36 -15.52
N ILE A 186 26.71 10.57 -16.32
CA ILE A 186 26.02 9.32 -15.92
C ILE A 186 26.53 8.23 -16.86
N GLN A 187 27.05 7.15 -16.29
CA GLN A 187 27.62 6.06 -17.09
C GLN A 187 26.52 5.17 -17.64
N LYS A 188 26.75 4.56 -18.81
CA LYS A 188 25.86 3.52 -19.34
C LYS A 188 25.56 2.46 -18.26
N ASP A 189 24.31 2.00 -18.23
CA ASP A 189 23.73 1.03 -17.31
C ASP A 189 23.58 1.51 -15.84
N GLU A 190 24.00 2.74 -15.52
CA GLU A 190 23.83 3.35 -14.19
C GLU A 190 22.35 3.68 -13.93
N MET A 191 21.83 3.25 -12.78
CA MET A 191 20.53 3.71 -12.27
C MET A 191 20.70 5.10 -11.67
N PHE A 192 20.08 6.10 -12.29
CA PHE A 192 20.28 7.49 -11.91
C PHE A 192 19.04 8.13 -11.29
N LEU A 193 17.87 7.50 -11.39
CA LEU A 193 16.63 8.03 -10.84
C LEU A 193 15.65 6.90 -10.49
N LYS A 194 14.98 7.05 -9.34
CA LYS A 194 13.88 6.19 -8.90
C LYS A 194 12.72 7.08 -8.48
N CYS A 195 11.57 6.95 -9.14
CA CYS A 195 10.39 7.78 -8.90
C CYS A 195 9.22 6.94 -8.40
N PRO A 196 8.50 7.37 -7.36
CA PRO A 196 7.26 6.74 -6.98
C PRO A 196 6.19 6.95 -8.05
N VAL A 197 5.23 6.03 -8.14
CA VAL A 197 4.15 6.05 -9.13
C VAL A 197 2.81 6.01 -8.43
N LEU A 198 1.98 7.01 -8.70
CA LEU A 198 0.57 7.00 -8.33
C LEU A 198 -0.21 6.21 -9.37
N VAL A 199 -0.85 5.12 -8.95
CA VAL A 199 -1.58 4.23 -9.85
C VAL A 199 -3.08 4.49 -9.74
N PHE A 200 -3.73 4.68 -10.88
CA PHE A 200 -5.18 4.81 -11.02
C PHE A 200 -5.76 3.54 -11.65
N PRO A 201 -6.91 3.06 -11.15
CA PRO A 201 -7.65 1.97 -11.77
C PRO A 201 -8.15 2.30 -13.18
N GLU A 202 -8.42 1.26 -13.98
CA GLU A 202 -8.85 1.37 -15.39
C GLU A 202 -10.12 2.23 -15.57
N ASP A 203 -11.06 2.14 -14.64
CA ASP A 203 -12.35 2.87 -14.70
C ASP A 203 -12.21 4.39 -14.49
N GLN A 204 -11.08 4.87 -13.98
CA GLN A 204 -10.78 6.29 -13.82
C GLN A 204 -10.17 6.91 -15.08
N TRP A 205 -9.70 6.11 -16.03
CA TRP A 205 -9.08 6.60 -17.26
C TRP A 205 -9.95 7.62 -18.02
N PRO A 206 -11.27 7.40 -18.22
CA PRO A 206 -12.12 8.36 -18.93
C PRO A 206 -12.17 9.74 -18.25
N LEU A 207 -11.92 9.83 -16.94
CA LEU A 207 -11.85 11.11 -16.23
C LEU A 207 -10.47 11.75 -16.37
N ILE A 208 -9.41 10.94 -16.30
CA ILE A 208 -8.02 11.39 -16.36
C ILE A 208 -7.69 11.93 -17.76
N GLU A 209 -8.14 11.24 -18.81
CA GLU A 209 -7.87 11.62 -20.21
C GLU A 209 -8.45 13.00 -20.57
N GLN A 210 -9.46 13.46 -19.83
CA GLN A 210 -10.06 14.79 -19.98
C GLN A 210 -9.25 15.90 -19.28
N THR A 211 -8.14 15.57 -18.63
CA THR A 211 -7.32 16.52 -17.87
C THR A 211 -5.92 16.66 -18.47
N ALA A 212 -5.17 17.67 -18.01
CA ALA A 212 -3.77 17.84 -18.38
C ALA A 212 -2.88 16.65 -17.97
N LEU A 213 -3.32 15.78 -17.06
CA LEU A 213 -2.58 14.59 -16.63
C LEU A 213 -2.44 13.54 -17.74
N PHE A 214 -3.32 13.56 -18.74
CA PHE A 214 -3.26 12.68 -19.92
C PHE A 214 -1.84 12.60 -20.52
N HIS A 215 -1.14 13.73 -20.61
CA HIS A 215 0.19 13.81 -21.21
C HIS A 215 1.34 13.27 -20.34
N TYR A 216 1.06 12.91 -19.08
CA TYR A 216 2.07 12.52 -18.09
C TYR A 216 1.86 11.11 -17.55
N CYS A 217 0.82 10.42 -18.02
CA CYS A 217 0.45 9.08 -17.59
C CYS A 217 1.07 8.01 -18.48
N PHE A 218 1.32 6.85 -17.89
CA PHE A 218 1.88 5.67 -18.54
C PHE A 218 0.94 4.48 -18.34
N ALA A 219 0.84 3.60 -19.34
CA ALA A 219 0.21 2.29 -19.13
C ALA A 219 0.94 1.53 -18.01
N TRP A 220 0.19 0.92 -17.09
CA TRP A 220 0.69 0.31 -15.86
C TRP A 220 0.01 -1.04 -15.59
N GLY A 221 0.66 -1.89 -14.81
CA GLY A 221 0.22 -3.26 -14.55
C GLY A 221 0.73 -4.25 -15.59
N GLU A 222 0.69 -5.54 -15.25
CA GLU A 222 1.14 -6.62 -16.15
C GLU A 222 0.30 -6.70 -17.43
N ASP A 223 -0.97 -6.31 -17.35
CA ASP A 223 -1.91 -6.26 -18.47
C ASP A 223 -1.96 -4.88 -19.17
N GLY A 224 -1.25 -3.89 -18.62
CA GLY A 224 -1.20 -2.52 -19.15
C GLY A 224 -2.50 -1.72 -19.00
N LYS A 225 -3.48 -2.20 -18.23
CA LYS A 225 -4.81 -1.56 -18.11
C LYS A 225 -4.89 -0.47 -17.05
N LEU A 226 -3.96 -0.48 -16.10
CA LEU A 226 -3.89 0.56 -15.08
C LEU A 226 -3.19 1.80 -15.63
N THR A 227 -3.44 2.94 -15.01
CA THR A 227 -2.79 4.20 -15.37
C THR A 227 -1.78 4.59 -14.30
N GLY A 228 -0.50 4.73 -14.64
CA GLY A 228 0.55 5.18 -13.72
C GLY A 228 0.95 6.62 -13.98
N LEU A 229 0.81 7.50 -12.98
CA LEU A 229 1.39 8.84 -12.97
C LEU A 229 2.68 8.83 -12.16
N ILE A 230 3.80 9.14 -12.82
CA ILE A 230 5.11 9.14 -12.17
C ILE A 230 5.27 10.43 -11.36
N ILE A 231 5.51 10.32 -10.06
CA ILE A 231 5.68 11.48 -9.19
C ILE A 231 7.14 11.93 -9.20
N GLY A 232 7.36 13.22 -9.39
CA GLY A 232 8.70 13.83 -9.43
C GLY A 232 9.24 14.00 -10.85
N THR A 233 10.55 13.86 -11.03
CA THR A 233 11.23 14.14 -12.32
C THR A 233 10.83 13.17 -13.43
N GLY A 234 10.40 11.95 -13.10
CA GLY A 234 10.11 10.90 -14.08
C GLY A 234 9.00 11.21 -15.08
N SER A 235 8.08 12.13 -14.77
CA SER A 235 7.03 12.56 -15.71
C SER A 235 7.51 13.58 -16.76
N PHE A 236 8.75 14.05 -16.70
CA PHE A 236 9.24 15.12 -17.59
C PHE A 236 10.24 14.67 -18.65
N PHE A 237 10.58 13.39 -18.71
CA PHE A 237 11.44 12.90 -19.79
C PHE A 237 10.71 12.98 -21.13
N ASN A 238 11.35 13.59 -22.11
CA ASN A 238 10.80 13.67 -23.46
C ASN A 238 11.06 12.38 -24.24
N HIS A 239 10.26 12.18 -25.29
CA HIS A 239 10.40 11.06 -26.20
C HIS A 239 11.55 11.27 -27.21
N SER A 240 12.29 10.19 -27.49
CA SER A 240 13.14 10.05 -28.67
C SER A 240 13.16 8.60 -29.15
N TYR A 241 13.19 8.38 -30.46
CA TYR A 241 13.48 7.08 -31.08
C TYR A 241 14.97 6.71 -31.03
N THR A 242 15.82 7.62 -30.58
CA THR A 242 17.23 7.37 -30.23
C THR A 242 17.45 7.76 -28.76
N PRO A 243 16.80 7.07 -27.81
CA PRO A 243 16.86 7.43 -26.41
C PRO A 243 18.27 7.21 -25.84
N ASN A 244 18.61 7.97 -24.80
CA ASN A 244 19.84 7.75 -24.02
C ASN A 244 19.54 7.21 -22.62
N ALA A 245 18.28 7.00 -22.27
CA ALA A 245 17.84 6.32 -21.05
C ALA A 245 16.70 5.33 -21.31
N ILE A 246 16.61 4.32 -20.45
CA ILE A 246 15.52 3.35 -20.38
C ILE A 246 14.90 3.37 -18.98
N TYR A 247 13.73 2.78 -18.83
CA TYR A 247 13.06 2.68 -17.55
C TYR A 247 12.55 1.27 -17.27
N LYS A 248 12.41 0.94 -15.99
CA LYS A 248 11.83 -0.32 -15.50
C LYS A 248 10.69 -0.02 -14.55
N LYS A 249 9.56 -0.70 -14.77
CA LYS A 249 8.36 -0.58 -13.93
C LYS A 249 8.39 -1.65 -12.84
N ASN A 250 8.35 -1.25 -11.58
CA ASN A 250 8.15 -2.16 -10.47
C ASN A 250 6.69 -2.07 -10.01
N TYR A 251 5.86 -3.00 -10.49
CA TYR A 251 4.42 -3.00 -10.18
C TYR A 251 4.14 -3.22 -8.68
N PRO A 252 4.72 -4.24 -8.00
CA PRO A 252 4.46 -4.45 -6.57
C PRO A 252 4.93 -3.30 -5.68
N GLY A 253 6.05 -2.66 -6.05
CA GLY A 253 6.64 -1.56 -5.28
C GLY A 253 6.11 -0.17 -5.64
N HIS A 254 5.29 -0.03 -6.68
CA HIS A 254 4.76 1.24 -7.16
C HIS A 254 5.83 2.31 -7.42
N TYR A 255 6.92 1.92 -8.08
CA TYR A 255 7.96 2.86 -8.49
C TYR A 255 8.50 2.53 -9.89
N MET A 256 9.08 3.54 -10.52
CA MET A 256 9.79 3.43 -11.79
C MET A 256 11.27 3.79 -11.59
N GLU A 257 12.15 2.96 -12.11
CA GLU A 257 13.61 3.17 -12.09
C GLU A 257 14.09 3.52 -13.49
N PHE A 258 15.00 4.49 -13.59
CA PHE A 258 15.58 4.95 -14.85
C PHE A 258 17.07 4.64 -14.88
N PHE A 259 17.52 4.09 -16.00
CA PHE A 259 18.90 3.68 -16.24
C PHE A 259 19.41 4.34 -17.51
N ALA A 260 20.70 4.71 -17.54
CA ALA A 260 21.31 5.23 -18.74
C ALA A 260 21.48 4.11 -19.78
N TYR A 261 21.03 4.32 -21.01
CA TYR A 261 21.18 3.38 -22.12
C TYR A 261 22.51 3.57 -22.86
N THR A 262 23.01 4.81 -22.86
CA THR A 262 24.32 5.22 -23.33
C THR A 262 24.96 6.14 -22.28
N ASP A 263 26.24 6.47 -22.42
CA ASP A 263 26.86 7.46 -21.55
C ASP A 263 26.18 8.84 -21.75
N ILE A 264 25.70 9.44 -20.67
CA ILE A 264 25.06 10.76 -20.68
C ILE A 264 26.02 11.75 -20.05
N LYS A 265 26.35 12.83 -20.76
CA LYS A 265 27.21 13.90 -20.27
C LYS A 265 26.43 14.94 -19.48
N LYS A 266 27.10 15.58 -18.53
CA LYS A 266 26.57 16.76 -17.85
C LYS A 266 26.02 17.77 -18.86
N ASN A 267 24.85 18.32 -18.55
CA ASN A 267 24.06 19.26 -19.35
C ASN A 267 23.41 18.67 -20.61
N GLN A 268 23.51 17.36 -20.87
CA GLN A 268 22.71 16.73 -21.91
C GLN A 268 21.27 16.52 -21.46
N GLU A 269 20.34 16.65 -22.40
CA GLU A 269 18.96 16.25 -22.20
C GLU A 269 18.85 14.72 -22.21
N ILE A 270 18.02 14.20 -21.31
CA ILE A 270 17.75 12.79 -21.16
C ILE A 270 16.42 12.48 -21.83
N PHE A 271 16.44 11.53 -22.75
CA PHE A 271 15.30 11.07 -23.52
C PHE A 271 15.04 9.60 -23.25
N ILE A 272 13.76 9.25 -23.23
CA ILE A 272 13.27 7.87 -23.16
C ILE A 272 12.49 7.54 -24.42
N ASN A 273 12.34 6.25 -24.72
CA ASN A 273 11.36 5.81 -25.71
C ASN A 273 10.01 5.56 -24.99
N TYR A 274 8.93 6.18 -25.47
CA TYR A 274 7.62 6.03 -24.84
C TYR A 274 7.01 4.65 -25.08
N ASN A 275 7.48 3.94 -26.10
CA ASN A 275 7.13 2.55 -26.38
C ASN A 275 7.78 1.54 -25.42
N CYS A 276 8.51 2.01 -24.38
CA CYS A 276 9.23 1.21 -23.39
C CYS A 276 10.50 0.54 -23.93
N ASP A 277 10.41 -0.12 -25.07
CA ASP A 277 11.57 -0.67 -25.78
C ASP A 277 12.37 0.46 -26.45
N PRO A 278 13.68 0.62 -26.17
CA PRO A 278 14.50 1.67 -26.78
C PRO A 278 14.56 1.58 -28.31
N ASP A 279 14.41 0.39 -28.90
CA ASP A 279 14.52 0.14 -30.34
C ASP A 279 13.15 0.15 -31.06
N ASP A 280 12.04 0.35 -30.33
CA ASP A 280 10.69 0.37 -30.91
C ASP A 280 10.36 1.71 -31.59
N LEU A 281 10.17 1.64 -32.91
CA LEU A 281 9.89 2.77 -33.80
C LEU A 281 8.39 2.97 -34.09
N SER A 282 7.51 2.31 -33.34
CA SER A 282 6.07 2.44 -33.49
C SER A 282 5.63 3.89 -33.22
N PRO A 283 4.69 4.44 -34.01
CA PRO A 283 4.20 5.80 -33.79
C PRO A 283 3.59 5.99 -32.40
N VAL A 284 3.95 7.09 -31.75
CA VAL A 284 3.32 7.56 -30.51
C VAL A 284 2.10 8.45 -30.83
N TRP A 285 1.28 8.76 -29.82
CA TRP A 285 -0.04 9.37 -29.99
C TRP A 285 -0.06 10.88 -30.37
N PHE A 286 1.08 11.44 -30.79
CA PHE A 286 1.26 12.84 -31.18
C PHE A 286 2.06 13.00 -32.47
#